data_AF-A0A7U2HVQ3-F1
#
_entry.id   AF-A0A7U2HVQ3-F1
#
_cell.length_a   1.000
_cell.length_b   1.000
_cell.length_c   1.000
_cell.angle_alpha   90.00
_cell.angle_beta   90.00
_cell.angle_gamma   90.00
#
_symmetry.space_group_name_H-M   'P 1'
#
loop_
_entity.id
_entity.type
_entity.pdbx_description
1 polymer ?
#
loop_
_entity_poly.entity_id
_entity_poly.type
_entity_poly.pdbx_seq_one_letter_code
_entity_poly.pdbx_strand_id
1 'polypeptide(L)'
;MAPPRAPVGAVEIFKKYHGRLLQLEQERLDPESAPETPLNITADMWPFIPRKVMESIPISSAPTFRPDEALPEAPDAVSAVKKQEADYILRVFYILWSAFLDFRETTWTTPIAGVPNHDTLEPVIIVDELKTDRWNGYWSKFPTDRIPPLQDTTTRVQVLCTGSCLDTAHFTRLIEQVFEGMSVTLEEISFRLDPSHPTTSLLTGQTHTQPCTHPLWCLRVTSTLTHRQWAIHLSGPQYAKLEPATDWLDFARSYIAPDSEFLVLPFGSLARYTAAVSKTKGVDGMRCDLSAGGMQAFHDTVDKAMGRKNLSWTKVMRKSDEDFMRHADKILRVGNRAVEAWMEGVGQLGKRRRDAERWERRHGEEMEREQERVWGEVKREGKGERFDGKKALEGVGKEKLIEVAMEMWREKDEEMAKAKGDEDEGSIDGDVEESVERSERKSEASKKEVEKAEGKE
;
A
#
# COMPACT_ATOMS: atom_id res chain seq x y z
N MET A 1 6.05 -16.26 -30.85
CA MET A 1 5.37 -16.05 -29.54
C MET A 1 5.42 -14.56 -29.23
N ALA A 2 4.27 -13.93 -28.96
CA ALA A 2 4.25 -12.54 -28.53
C ALA A 2 4.81 -12.46 -27.08
N PRO A 3 5.64 -11.47 -26.74
CA PRO A 3 6.21 -11.36 -25.40
C PRO A 3 5.12 -11.02 -24.37
N PRO A 4 5.25 -11.47 -23.11
CA PRO A 4 4.32 -11.12 -22.05
C PRO A 4 4.31 -9.59 -21.83
N ARG A 5 3.11 -9.04 -21.63
CA ARG A 5 2.89 -7.65 -21.24
C ARG A 5 3.19 -7.50 -19.74
N ALA A 6 3.51 -6.28 -19.28
CA ALA A 6 3.60 -5.99 -17.85
C ALA A 6 2.32 -6.48 -17.13
N PRO A 7 2.38 -6.88 -15.85
CA PRO A 7 1.23 -7.39 -15.12
C PRO A 7 0.11 -6.34 -15.14
N VAL A 8 -0.95 -6.63 -15.88
CA VAL A 8 -2.11 -5.75 -16.11
C VAL A 8 -2.69 -5.24 -14.78
N GLY A 9 -2.59 -6.06 -13.72
CA GLY A 9 -3.04 -5.73 -12.37
C GLY A 9 -2.30 -4.55 -11.71
N ALA A 10 -0.98 -4.40 -11.88
CA ALA A 10 -0.24 -3.32 -11.20
C ALA A 10 -0.64 -1.93 -11.72
N VAL A 11 -0.87 -1.83 -13.03
CA VAL A 11 -1.31 -0.58 -13.69
C VAL A 11 -2.75 -0.24 -13.33
N GLU A 12 -3.65 -1.22 -13.32
CA GLU A 12 -5.06 -1.02 -12.95
C GLU A 12 -5.22 -0.63 -11.48
N ILE A 13 -4.47 -1.29 -10.60
CA ILE A 13 -4.41 -0.95 -9.17
C ILE A 13 -3.84 0.46 -9.02
N PHE A 14 -2.67 0.77 -9.61
CA PHE A 14 -2.11 2.11 -9.53
C PHE A 14 -3.09 3.20 -10.00
N LYS A 15 -3.77 3.01 -11.15
CA LYS A 15 -4.76 3.97 -11.65
C LYS A 15 -5.97 4.11 -10.71
N LYS A 16 -6.51 3.00 -10.22
CA LYS A 16 -7.64 2.98 -9.28
C LYS A 16 -7.30 3.75 -7.99
N TYR A 17 -6.13 3.47 -7.42
CA TYR A 17 -5.72 4.08 -6.15
C TYR A 17 -5.22 5.51 -6.31
N HIS A 18 -4.53 5.85 -7.40
CA HIS A 18 -4.15 7.24 -7.68
C HIS A 18 -5.40 8.11 -7.85
N GLY A 19 -6.43 7.62 -8.58
CA GLY A 19 -7.72 8.29 -8.67
C GLY A 19 -8.42 8.46 -7.32
N ARG A 20 -8.42 7.43 -6.46
CA ARG A 20 -9.02 7.51 -5.12
C ARG A 20 -8.24 8.44 -4.17
N LEU A 21 -6.92 8.50 -4.27
CA LEU A 21 -6.10 9.42 -3.47
C LEU A 21 -6.34 10.88 -3.87
N LEU A 22 -6.42 11.16 -5.16
CA LEU A 22 -6.83 12.49 -5.64
C LEU A 22 -8.24 12.85 -5.14
N GLN A 23 -9.16 11.88 -5.10
CA GLN A 23 -10.50 12.08 -4.58
C GLN A 23 -10.53 12.31 -3.06
N LEU A 24 -9.81 11.52 -2.26
CA LEU A 24 -9.72 11.68 -0.81
C LEU A 24 -9.03 12.99 -0.41
N GLU A 25 -8.05 13.44 -1.18
CA GLU A 25 -7.45 14.77 -0.99
C GLU A 25 -8.43 15.89 -1.34
N GLN A 26 -9.24 15.73 -2.40
CA GLN A 26 -10.31 16.68 -2.74
C GLN A 26 -11.37 16.74 -1.62
N GLU A 27 -11.84 15.58 -1.14
CA GLU A 27 -12.80 15.46 -0.03
C GLU A 27 -12.23 16.05 1.28
N ARG A 28 -10.91 16.08 1.46
CA ARG A 28 -10.25 16.69 2.63
C ARG A 28 -10.03 18.19 2.49
N LEU A 29 -9.80 18.69 1.28
CA LEU A 29 -9.58 20.11 1.00
C LEU A 29 -10.89 20.88 0.85
N ASP A 30 -11.97 20.20 0.50
CA ASP A 30 -13.31 20.76 0.32
C ASP A 30 -14.34 19.75 0.87
N PRO A 31 -14.62 19.77 2.19
CA PRO A 31 -15.52 18.81 2.83
C PRO A 31 -16.97 18.92 2.35
N GLU A 32 -17.39 20.05 1.76
CA GLU A 32 -18.71 20.21 1.13
C GLU A 32 -18.81 19.51 -0.23
N SER A 33 -17.68 19.16 -0.85
CA SER A 33 -17.64 18.38 -2.10
C SER A 33 -17.82 16.87 -1.90
N ALA A 34 -17.89 16.39 -0.65
CA ALA A 34 -18.10 14.99 -0.34
C ALA A 34 -19.55 14.57 -0.73
N PRO A 35 -19.75 13.51 -1.53
CA PRO A 35 -21.09 13.07 -1.89
C PRO A 35 -21.87 12.64 -0.64
N GLU A 36 -23.07 13.20 -0.42
CA GLU A 36 -23.95 12.92 0.73
C GLU A 36 -24.49 11.48 0.81
N THR A 37 -24.07 10.60 -0.09
CA THR A 37 -24.51 9.19 -0.11
C THR A 37 -23.34 8.26 0.16
N PRO A 38 -23.39 7.40 1.19
CA PRO A 38 -22.44 6.32 1.32
C PRO A 38 -22.59 5.41 0.10
N LEU A 39 -21.52 5.30 -0.70
CA LEU A 39 -21.48 4.37 -1.83
C LEU A 39 -21.56 2.94 -1.26
N ASN A 40 -22.78 2.37 -1.30
CA ASN A 40 -22.98 0.95 -1.14
C ASN A 40 -22.34 0.26 -2.35
N ILE A 41 -21.14 -0.30 -2.14
CA ILE A 41 -20.48 -1.15 -3.15
C ILE A 41 -21.17 -2.52 -3.07
N THR A 42 -22.35 -2.63 -3.64
CA THR A 42 -22.92 -3.93 -4.01
C THR A 42 -22.53 -4.25 -5.44
N ALA A 43 -22.03 -5.47 -5.62
CA ALA A 43 -21.81 -6.11 -6.90
C ALA A 43 -23.07 -6.00 -7.76
N ASP A 44 -22.98 -5.28 -8.88
CA ASP A 44 -23.59 -5.60 -10.18
C ASP A 44 -23.51 -4.36 -11.11
N MET A 45 -23.41 -4.62 -12.42
CA MET A 45 -23.47 -3.68 -13.57
C MET A 45 -22.11 -3.03 -13.96
N TRP A 46 -21.61 -3.01 -15.22
CA TRP A 46 -22.09 -3.35 -16.59
C TRP A 46 -20.79 -3.47 -17.50
N PRO A 47 -20.83 -3.63 -18.86
CA PRO A 47 -20.08 -4.50 -19.74
C PRO A 47 -19.40 -3.64 -20.86
N PHE A 48 -18.99 -4.27 -21.96
CA PHE A 48 -18.45 -3.65 -23.19
C PHE A 48 -19.24 -2.46 -23.80
N ILE A 49 -18.51 -1.50 -24.42
CA ILE A 49 -18.71 -0.97 -25.81
C ILE A 49 -17.49 -0.08 -26.24
N PRO A 50 -17.14 0.02 -27.54
CA PRO A 50 -15.80 0.37 -28.06
C PRO A 50 -15.63 1.79 -28.65
N ARG A 51 -14.37 2.12 -29.01
CA ARG A 51 -13.88 3.36 -29.64
C ARG A 51 -14.65 3.83 -30.89
N LYS A 52 -15.10 5.10 -30.85
CA LYS A 52 -15.10 6.21 -31.85
C LYS A 52 -16.22 7.16 -31.39
N VAL A 53 -16.00 8.44 -31.10
CA VAL A 53 -15.94 9.58 -32.03
C VAL A 53 -15.58 10.81 -31.16
N MET A 54 -14.58 11.60 -31.56
CA MET A 54 -14.49 13.02 -31.19
C MET A 54 -13.76 13.77 -32.32
N GLU A 55 -14.53 14.13 -33.34
CA GLU A 55 -14.25 15.32 -34.14
C GLU A 55 -15.46 16.24 -33.99
N SER A 56 -15.17 17.54 -33.86
CA SER A 56 -16.04 18.72 -33.87
C SER A 56 -16.92 19.00 -32.64
N ILE A 57 -16.66 20.15 -31.98
CA ILE A 57 -17.57 21.23 -31.58
C ILE A 57 -16.72 22.35 -30.91
N PRO A 58 -17.11 23.64 -31.01
CA PRO A 58 -16.21 24.73 -31.38
C PRO A 58 -15.58 25.48 -30.20
N ILE A 59 -14.53 26.23 -30.54
CA ILE A 59 -13.94 27.27 -29.69
C ILE A 59 -14.99 28.37 -29.48
N SER A 60 -15.51 28.50 -28.25
CA SER A 60 -16.36 29.62 -27.83
C SER A 60 -15.66 30.42 -26.73
N SER A 61 -15.38 31.68 -27.07
CA SER A 61 -15.26 32.88 -26.24
C SER A 61 -14.68 32.75 -24.81
N ALA A 62 -13.51 33.38 -24.63
CA ALA A 62 -12.86 33.65 -23.36
C ALA A 62 -13.80 34.28 -22.32
N PRO A 63 -13.69 33.93 -21.03
CA PRO A 63 -14.37 34.65 -19.97
C PRO A 63 -13.70 36.00 -19.73
N THR A 64 -14.52 37.04 -19.72
CA THR A 64 -14.19 38.40 -19.32
C THR A 64 -13.86 38.43 -17.82
N PHE A 65 -12.63 38.82 -17.50
CA PHE A 65 -12.12 38.96 -16.13
C PHE A 65 -12.85 40.11 -15.42
N ARG A 66 -13.54 39.84 -14.30
CA ARG A 66 -14.06 40.86 -13.40
C ARG A 66 -12.95 41.21 -12.39
N PRO A 67 -12.66 42.50 -12.11
CA PRO A 67 -11.50 42.88 -11.28
C PRO A 67 -11.64 42.65 -9.77
N ASP A 68 -12.77 42.13 -9.27
CA ASP A 68 -13.07 42.10 -7.82
C ASP A 68 -13.19 40.68 -7.23
N GLU A 69 -12.78 39.64 -7.94
CA GLU A 69 -12.64 38.31 -7.33
C GLU A 69 -11.29 38.22 -6.62
N ALA A 70 -11.35 38.05 -5.29
CA ALA A 70 -10.19 37.78 -4.45
C ALA A 70 -9.35 36.67 -5.09
N LEU A 71 -8.05 36.95 -5.29
CA LEU A 71 -7.08 35.97 -5.74
C LEU A 71 -7.18 34.74 -4.83
N PRO A 72 -7.31 33.52 -5.37
CA PRO A 72 -7.33 32.32 -4.55
C PRO A 72 -6.05 32.30 -3.71
N GLU A 73 -6.21 32.18 -2.39
CA GLU A 73 -5.10 32.04 -1.46
C GLU A 73 -4.19 30.92 -1.97
N ALA A 74 -2.90 31.23 -2.12
CA ALA A 74 -1.93 30.27 -2.61
C ALA A 74 -2.02 29.02 -1.71
N PRO A 75 -2.17 27.81 -2.28
CA PRO A 75 -2.26 26.60 -1.47
C PRO A 75 -1.06 26.56 -0.52
N ASP A 76 -1.33 26.43 0.77
CA ASP A 76 -0.33 26.41 1.83
C ASP A 76 0.86 25.56 1.37
N ALA A 77 2.07 26.13 1.35
CA ALA A 77 3.26 25.46 0.80
C ALA A 77 3.48 24.06 1.41
N VAL A 78 3.02 23.87 2.65
CA VAL A 78 3.00 22.59 3.37
C VAL A 78 2.06 21.56 2.73
N SER A 79 0.86 21.97 2.29
CA SER A 79 -0.10 21.12 1.59
C SER A 79 0.46 20.63 0.25
N ALA A 80 1.09 21.53 -0.51
CA ALA A 80 1.73 21.18 -1.77
C ALA A 80 2.89 20.16 -1.59
N VAL A 81 3.71 20.33 -0.55
CA VAL A 81 4.78 19.36 -0.21
C VAL A 81 4.20 18.01 0.17
N LYS A 82 3.15 17.97 1.00
CA LYS A 82 2.49 16.72 1.42
C LYS A 82 1.93 15.93 0.23
N LYS A 83 1.29 16.62 -0.72
CA LYS A 83 0.76 16.02 -1.95
C LYS A 83 1.88 15.47 -2.83
N GLN A 84 2.94 16.26 -3.03
CA GLN A 84 4.11 15.83 -3.81
C GLN A 84 4.78 14.59 -3.21
N GLU A 85 4.93 14.53 -1.88
CA GLU A 85 5.47 13.35 -1.20
C GLU A 85 4.56 12.14 -1.41
N ALA A 86 3.24 12.29 -1.26
CA ALA A 86 2.29 11.20 -1.47
C ALA A 86 2.34 10.65 -2.91
N ASP A 87 2.34 11.52 -3.92
CA ASP A 87 2.45 11.12 -5.33
C ASP A 87 3.77 10.39 -5.61
N TYR A 88 4.88 10.88 -5.04
CA TYR A 88 6.18 10.23 -5.18
C TYR A 88 6.17 8.84 -4.55
N ILE A 89 5.62 8.71 -3.33
CA ILE A 89 5.50 7.45 -2.61
C ILE A 89 4.67 6.42 -3.40
N LEU A 90 3.60 6.84 -4.06
CA LEU A 90 2.82 5.97 -4.96
C LEU A 90 3.65 5.46 -6.15
N ARG A 91 4.42 6.34 -6.77
CA ARG A 91 5.31 5.97 -7.87
C ARG A 91 6.41 4.99 -7.41
N VAL A 92 6.91 5.16 -6.18
CA VAL A 92 7.86 4.23 -5.56
C VAL A 92 7.20 2.87 -5.38
N PHE A 93 6.01 2.83 -4.77
CA PHE A 93 5.23 1.61 -4.61
C PHE A 93 5.02 0.91 -5.94
N TYR A 94 4.65 1.64 -7.00
CA TYR A 94 4.48 1.07 -8.33
C TYR A 94 5.73 0.35 -8.83
N ILE A 95 6.90 0.99 -8.74
CA ILE A 95 8.17 0.41 -9.19
C ILE A 95 8.50 -0.85 -8.38
N LEU A 96 8.47 -0.73 -7.05
CA LEU A 96 8.86 -1.82 -6.15
C LEU A 96 7.91 -3.01 -6.29
N TRP A 97 6.61 -2.76 -6.32
CA TRP A 97 5.61 -3.81 -6.38
C TRP A 97 5.60 -4.51 -7.75
N SER A 98 5.72 -3.76 -8.84
CA SER A 98 5.82 -4.34 -10.19
C SER A 98 7.09 -5.20 -10.32
N ALA A 99 8.24 -4.68 -9.85
CA ALA A 99 9.49 -5.44 -9.84
C ALA A 99 9.40 -6.69 -8.95
N PHE A 100 8.74 -6.58 -7.79
CA PHE A 100 8.52 -7.69 -6.87
C PHE A 100 7.66 -8.79 -7.50
N LEU A 101 6.52 -8.45 -8.10
CA LEU A 101 5.63 -9.44 -8.72
C LEU A 101 6.30 -10.13 -9.92
N ASP A 102 6.97 -9.37 -10.79
CA ASP A 102 7.72 -9.91 -11.94
C ASP A 102 8.84 -10.86 -11.46
N PHE A 103 9.58 -10.45 -10.42
CA PHE A 103 10.61 -11.28 -9.80
C PHE A 103 10.01 -12.56 -9.22
N ARG A 104 8.92 -12.47 -8.45
CA ARG A 104 8.26 -13.63 -7.82
C ARG A 104 7.73 -14.63 -8.85
N GLU A 105 7.15 -14.13 -9.94
CA GLU A 105 6.68 -14.96 -11.03
C GLU A 105 7.85 -15.69 -11.71
N THR A 106 8.95 -14.96 -11.93
CA THR A 106 10.14 -15.47 -12.59
C THR A 106 10.86 -16.49 -11.71
N THR A 107 11.10 -16.18 -10.43
CA THR A 107 11.81 -17.01 -9.44
C THR A 107 10.91 -18.02 -8.73
N TRP A 108 9.81 -18.43 -9.36
CA TRP A 108 8.85 -19.32 -8.73
C TRP A 108 9.44 -20.72 -8.49
N THR A 109 9.18 -21.30 -7.31
CA THR A 109 9.80 -22.58 -6.87
C THR A 109 8.80 -23.60 -6.34
N THR A 110 7.55 -23.20 -6.11
CA THR A 110 6.52 -24.03 -5.50
C THR A 110 5.68 -24.69 -6.59
N PRO A 111 5.79 -26.02 -6.79
CA PRO A 111 4.88 -26.73 -7.69
C PRO A 111 3.45 -26.59 -7.19
N ILE A 112 2.53 -26.17 -8.05
CA ILE A 112 1.11 -26.04 -7.70
C ILE A 112 0.33 -27.12 -8.43
N ALA A 113 -0.49 -27.87 -7.72
CA ALA A 113 -1.47 -28.82 -8.25
C ALA A 113 -2.78 -28.12 -8.65
N GLY A 114 -3.21 -27.11 -7.89
CA GLY A 114 -4.38 -26.29 -8.22
C GLY A 114 -4.67 -25.22 -7.19
N VAL A 115 -5.65 -24.37 -7.49
CA VAL A 115 -6.16 -23.34 -6.59
C VAL A 115 -7.70 -23.41 -6.64
N PRO A 116 -8.34 -24.32 -5.86
CA PRO A 116 -9.75 -24.70 -6.05
C PRO A 116 -10.77 -23.57 -5.79
N ASN A 117 -10.40 -22.51 -5.08
CA ASN A 117 -11.28 -21.40 -4.73
C ASN A 117 -10.70 -20.08 -5.24
N HIS A 118 -10.88 -19.80 -6.53
CA HIS A 118 -10.47 -18.53 -7.13
C HIS A 118 -11.37 -17.36 -6.69
N ASP A 119 -12.66 -17.61 -6.47
CA ASP A 119 -13.64 -16.54 -6.21
C ASP A 119 -13.72 -16.11 -4.74
N THR A 120 -12.85 -16.62 -3.87
CA THR A 120 -12.84 -16.30 -2.44
C THR A 120 -11.68 -15.39 -2.08
N LEU A 121 -11.86 -14.53 -1.07
CA LEU A 121 -10.78 -13.69 -0.52
C LEU A 121 -9.61 -14.48 0.10
N GLU A 122 -9.78 -15.80 0.27
CA GLU A 122 -8.83 -16.73 0.88
C GLU A 122 -8.47 -17.85 -0.09
N PRO A 123 -7.63 -17.59 -1.12
CA PRO A 123 -7.24 -18.64 -2.04
C PRO A 123 -6.46 -19.73 -1.29
N VAL A 124 -6.80 -20.98 -1.60
CA VAL A 124 -6.08 -22.16 -1.09
C VAL A 124 -5.18 -22.67 -2.20
N ILE A 125 -3.87 -22.71 -1.98
CA ILE A 125 -2.92 -23.25 -2.95
C ILE A 125 -2.67 -24.72 -2.62
N ILE A 126 -3.04 -25.62 -3.52
CA ILE A 126 -2.70 -27.05 -3.42
C ILE A 126 -1.30 -27.24 -3.98
N VAL A 127 -0.36 -27.66 -3.16
CA VAL A 127 1.04 -27.90 -3.56
C VAL A 127 1.14 -29.28 -4.23
N ASP A 128 1.79 -29.33 -5.40
CA ASP A 128 2.09 -30.61 -6.06
C ASP A 128 3.31 -31.27 -5.40
N GLU A 129 3.04 -32.25 -4.53
CA GLU A 129 4.08 -33.02 -3.83
C GLU A 129 4.96 -33.85 -4.77
N LEU A 130 4.41 -34.24 -5.94
CA LEU A 130 5.15 -34.99 -6.96
C LEU A 130 6.14 -34.10 -7.72
N LYS A 131 6.02 -32.77 -7.59
CA LYS A 131 6.95 -31.78 -8.14
C LYS A 131 7.10 -31.91 -9.66
N THR A 132 5.98 -32.20 -10.33
CA THR A 132 5.95 -32.61 -11.74
C THR A 132 6.34 -31.50 -12.71
N ASP A 133 6.19 -30.25 -12.30
CA ASP A 133 6.43 -29.06 -13.12
C ASP A 133 7.85 -28.48 -13.01
N ARG A 134 8.73 -29.16 -12.25
CA ARG A 134 10.06 -28.61 -11.99
C ARG A 134 10.97 -28.67 -13.19
N TRP A 135 11.73 -27.60 -13.38
CA TRP A 135 12.76 -27.49 -14.40
C TRP A 135 14.09 -27.08 -13.76
N ASN A 136 15.20 -27.45 -14.41
CA ASN A 136 16.56 -27.35 -13.86
C ASN A 136 16.74 -27.96 -12.44
N GLY A 137 15.81 -28.81 -12.00
CA GLY A 137 15.85 -29.52 -10.72
C GLY A 137 15.46 -28.71 -9.48
N TYR A 138 15.05 -27.45 -9.61
CA TYR A 138 14.66 -26.58 -8.48
C TYR A 138 13.46 -25.68 -8.78
N TRP A 139 13.50 -24.95 -9.90
CA TRP A 139 12.49 -23.99 -10.30
C TRP A 139 11.19 -24.66 -10.74
N SER A 140 10.07 -23.96 -10.59
CA SER A 140 8.77 -24.33 -11.15
C SER A 140 8.26 -23.17 -12.01
N LYS A 141 7.40 -23.45 -12.98
CA LYS A 141 6.72 -22.36 -13.70
C LYS A 141 5.56 -21.87 -12.85
N PHE A 142 5.34 -20.56 -12.83
CA PHE A 142 4.13 -20.02 -12.24
C PHE A 142 2.90 -20.55 -13.00
N PRO A 143 1.85 -21.08 -12.32
CA PRO A 143 0.75 -21.81 -12.95
C PRO A 143 -0.29 -20.88 -13.60
N THR A 144 0.14 -20.11 -14.60
CA THR A 144 -0.73 -19.14 -15.32
C THR A 144 -1.93 -19.80 -15.99
N ASP A 145 -1.84 -21.08 -16.34
CA ASP A 145 -2.94 -21.89 -16.88
C ASP A 145 -4.01 -22.24 -15.84
N ARG A 146 -3.63 -22.24 -14.55
CA ARG A 146 -4.51 -22.62 -13.43
C ARG A 146 -5.02 -21.42 -12.66
N ILE A 147 -4.64 -20.20 -13.02
CA ILE A 147 -5.14 -18.95 -12.44
C ILE A 147 -5.71 -18.14 -13.62
N PRO A 148 -7.04 -18.00 -13.76
CA PRO A 148 -7.67 -17.36 -14.92
C PRO A 148 -7.02 -16.01 -15.28
N PRO A 149 -6.50 -15.82 -16.51
CA PRO A 149 -5.55 -14.73 -16.82
C PRO A 149 -6.07 -13.28 -16.74
N LEU A 150 -7.38 -13.03 -16.67
CA LEU A 150 -7.93 -11.69 -16.96
C LEU A 150 -9.08 -11.21 -16.07
N GLN A 151 -9.64 -12.05 -15.20
CA GLN A 151 -10.75 -11.64 -14.32
C GLN A 151 -10.40 -11.62 -12.84
N ASP A 152 -9.25 -12.18 -12.45
CA ASP A 152 -8.84 -12.22 -11.05
C ASP A 152 -7.35 -11.86 -10.87
N THR A 153 -7.05 -10.59 -11.17
CA THR A 153 -5.74 -9.98 -10.89
C THR A 153 -5.40 -10.08 -9.40
N THR A 154 -6.42 -10.04 -8.53
CA THR A 154 -6.31 -10.22 -7.09
C THR A 154 -5.70 -11.57 -6.75
N THR A 155 -6.38 -12.69 -7.01
CA THR A 155 -5.87 -14.04 -6.66
C THR A 155 -4.49 -14.28 -7.23
N ARG A 156 -4.21 -13.83 -8.47
CA ARG A 156 -2.87 -13.93 -9.04
C ARG A 156 -1.81 -13.26 -8.16
N VAL A 157 -2.03 -12.01 -7.73
CA VAL A 157 -1.05 -11.31 -6.87
C VAL A 157 -1.01 -11.89 -5.46
N GLN A 158 -2.14 -12.39 -4.93
CA GLN A 158 -2.15 -13.07 -3.64
C GLN A 158 -1.27 -14.33 -3.67
N VAL A 159 -1.42 -15.17 -4.71
CA VAL A 159 -0.61 -16.38 -4.91
C VAL A 159 0.87 -16.04 -5.09
N LEU A 160 1.21 -15.03 -5.90
CA LEU A 160 2.60 -14.60 -6.09
C LEU A 160 3.27 -14.15 -4.79
N CYS A 161 2.50 -13.54 -3.90
CA CYS A 161 2.97 -13.04 -2.61
C CYS A 161 3.04 -14.12 -1.52
N THR A 162 2.59 -15.36 -1.78
CA THR A 162 2.59 -16.40 -0.75
C THR A 162 4.00 -16.79 -0.34
N GLY A 163 4.30 -16.61 0.96
CA GLY A 163 5.55 -17.04 1.59
C GLY A 163 6.78 -16.23 1.16
N SER A 164 6.58 -14.99 0.72
CA SER A 164 7.63 -14.13 0.15
C SER A 164 7.97 -12.89 0.99
N CYS A 165 7.53 -12.82 2.25
CA CYS A 165 7.78 -11.65 3.10
C CYS A 165 9.27 -11.28 3.21
N LEU A 166 10.17 -12.27 3.24
CA LEU A 166 11.62 -12.08 3.27
C LEU A 166 12.22 -11.69 1.91
N ASP A 167 11.52 -11.90 0.79
CA ASP A 167 12.06 -11.58 -0.54
C ASP A 167 12.25 -10.08 -0.74
N THR A 168 11.55 -9.25 0.04
CA THR A 168 11.76 -7.79 0.11
C THR A 168 13.23 -7.44 0.37
N ALA A 169 13.98 -8.31 1.07
CA ALA A 169 15.41 -8.15 1.32
C ALA A 169 16.24 -8.03 0.04
N HIS A 170 15.84 -8.69 -1.03
CA HIS A 170 16.58 -8.67 -2.30
C HIS A 170 16.43 -7.30 -3.00
N PHE A 171 15.43 -6.52 -2.65
CA PHE A 171 15.11 -5.23 -3.28
C PHE A 171 15.80 -4.03 -2.62
N THR A 172 16.64 -4.21 -1.58
CA THR A 172 17.28 -3.12 -0.83
C THR A 172 17.93 -2.08 -1.75
N ARG A 173 18.72 -2.50 -2.74
CA ARG A 173 19.36 -1.56 -3.68
C ARG A 173 18.35 -0.81 -4.56
N LEU A 174 17.28 -1.46 -5.03
CA LEU A 174 16.25 -0.79 -5.80
C LEU A 174 15.51 0.24 -4.92
N ILE A 175 15.20 -0.12 -3.67
CA ILE A 175 14.58 0.77 -2.68
C ILE A 175 15.45 2.01 -2.47
N GLU A 176 16.76 1.85 -2.24
CA GLU A 176 17.69 2.98 -2.11
C GLU A 176 17.66 3.89 -3.34
N GLN A 177 17.69 3.32 -4.53
CA GLN A 177 17.71 4.07 -5.79
C GLN A 177 16.41 4.85 -6.04
N VAL A 178 15.24 4.29 -5.70
CA VAL A 178 13.95 4.97 -5.93
C VAL A 178 13.66 6.03 -4.87
N PHE A 179 14.25 5.92 -3.67
CA PHE A 179 14.20 6.96 -2.63
C PHE A 179 15.35 7.97 -2.73
N GLU A 180 16.27 7.83 -3.69
CA GLU A 180 17.42 8.71 -3.84
C GLU A 180 17.00 10.18 -4.01
N GLY A 181 17.46 11.01 -3.08
CA GLY A 181 17.19 12.45 -3.04
C GLY A 181 15.88 12.84 -2.33
N MET A 182 15.15 11.89 -1.75
CA MET A 182 14.05 12.19 -0.82
C MET A 182 14.56 12.40 0.60
N SER A 183 13.95 13.35 1.31
CA SER A 183 14.19 13.60 2.73
C SER A 183 13.36 12.65 3.59
N VAL A 184 13.70 11.37 3.57
CA VAL A 184 12.98 10.31 4.31
C VAL A 184 13.93 9.43 5.12
N THR A 185 13.42 8.84 6.20
CA THR A 185 14.06 7.71 6.88
C THR A 185 13.32 6.42 6.53
N LEU A 186 14.08 5.34 6.36
CA LEU A 186 13.58 4.02 6.02
C LEU A 186 13.83 3.05 7.19
N GLU A 187 12.82 2.28 7.54
CA GLU A 187 12.87 1.26 8.59
C GLU A 187 12.16 -0.01 8.13
N GLU A 188 12.67 -1.17 8.53
CA GLU A 188 12.06 -2.47 8.29
C GLU A 188 11.30 -2.89 9.54
N ILE A 189 9.99 -3.11 9.40
CA ILE A 189 9.12 -3.41 10.53
C ILE A 189 8.65 -4.85 10.45
N SER A 190 8.90 -5.60 11.51
CA SER A 190 8.31 -6.92 11.71
C SER A 190 7.11 -6.86 12.65
N PHE A 191 6.01 -7.49 12.26
CA PHE A 191 4.75 -7.52 13.02
C PHE A 191 4.01 -8.85 12.82
N ARG A 192 3.03 -9.14 13.67
CA ARG A 192 2.06 -10.22 13.47
C ARG A 192 0.78 -9.64 12.89
N LEU A 193 0.22 -10.31 11.89
CA LEU A 193 -1.08 -9.95 11.32
C LEU A 193 -2.19 -10.24 12.33
N ASP A 194 -3.20 -9.39 12.36
CA ASP A 194 -4.44 -9.72 13.06
C ASP A 194 -5.06 -11.00 12.43
N PRO A 195 -5.32 -12.06 13.23
CA PRO A 195 -5.79 -13.35 12.72
C PRO A 195 -7.19 -13.29 12.09
N SER A 196 -7.94 -12.20 12.27
CA SER A 196 -9.23 -11.99 11.60
C SER A 196 -9.12 -11.67 10.11
N HIS A 197 -7.91 -11.35 9.62
CA HIS A 197 -7.70 -11.06 8.20
C HIS A 197 -7.67 -12.32 7.34
N PRO A 198 -8.32 -12.29 6.17
CA PRO A 198 -8.24 -13.38 5.20
C PRO A 198 -6.79 -13.57 4.74
N THR A 199 -6.35 -14.82 4.64
CA THR A 199 -4.99 -15.15 4.19
C THR A 199 -5.00 -16.24 3.13
N THR A 200 -4.06 -16.14 2.20
CA THR A 200 -3.78 -17.22 1.24
C THR A 200 -3.14 -18.39 1.97
N SER A 201 -3.74 -19.57 1.93
CA SER A 201 -3.22 -20.76 2.61
C SER A 201 -2.50 -21.71 1.66
N LEU A 202 -1.62 -22.55 2.23
CA LEU A 202 -0.93 -23.62 1.51
C LEU A 202 -1.45 -24.98 2.01
N LEU A 203 -1.93 -25.82 1.10
CA LEU A 203 -2.28 -27.22 1.36
C LEU A 203 -1.20 -28.13 0.76
N THR A 204 -0.42 -28.79 1.62
CA THR A 204 0.60 -29.77 1.22
C THR A 204 0.22 -31.14 1.77
N GLY A 205 -0.21 -32.04 0.90
CA GLY A 205 -0.82 -33.31 1.32
C GLY A 205 -2.06 -33.06 2.20
N GLN A 206 -2.00 -33.48 3.46
CA GLN A 206 -3.05 -33.22 4.46
C GLN A 206 -2.76 -32.02 5.37
N THR A 207 -1.61 -31.34 5.19
CA THR A 207 -1.17 -30.25 6.06
C THR A 207 -1.64 -28.92 5.50
N HIS A 208 -2.44 -28.19 6.28
CA HIS A 208 -2.86 -26.83 5.97
C HIS A 208 -1.98 -25.83 6.73
N THR A 209 -1.24 -25.00 6.00
CA THR A 209 -0.37 -23.96 6.57
C THR A 209 -0.99 -22.59 6.34
N GLN A 210 -1.26 -21.88 7.45
CA GLN A 210 -1.71 -20.50 7.42
C GLN A 210 -0.54 -19.54 7.68
N PRO A 211 -0.26 -18.61 6.76
CA PRO A 211 0.88 -17.71 6.89
C PRO A 211 0.79 -16.67 8.01
N CYS A 212 -0.40 -16.41 8.57
CA CYS A 212 -0.60 -15.47 9.68
C CYS A 212 0.15 -15.85 10.97
N THR A 213 0.71 -17.05 11.04
CA THR A 213 1.47 -17.56 12.19
C THR A 213 2.92 -17.06 12.23
N HIS A 214 3.44 -16.48 11.15
CA HIS A 214 4.82 -16.01 11.06
C HIS A 214 4.92 -14.48 11.09
N PRO A 215 6.01 -13.92 11.62
CA PRO A 215 6.28 -12.48 11.51
C PRO A 215 6.31 -12.02 10.05
N LEU A 216 5.59 -10.94 9.78
CA LEU A 216 5.50 -10.28 8.49
C LEU A 216 6.38 -9.06 8.45
N TRP A 217 6.74 -8.61 7.25
CA TRP A 217 7.68 -7.52 7.03
C TRP A 217 7.08 -6.44 6.14
N CYS A 218 7.19 -5.19 6.56
CA CYS A 218 6.93 -4.05 5.70
C CYS A 218 8.01 -2.97 5.86
N LEU A 219 8.07 -2.07 4.88
CA LEU A 219 8.93 -0.89 4.93
C LEU A 219 8.13 0.28 5.50
N ARG A 220 8.58 0.85 6.61
CA ARG A 220 8.09 2.14 7.11
C ARG A 220 8.95 3.25 6.55
N VAL A 221 8.30 4.20 5.88
CA VAL A 221 8.92 5.39 5.31
C VAL A 221 8.45 6.58 6.13
N THR A 222 9.36 7.37 6.69
CA THR A 222 9.01 8.58 7.45
C THR A 222 9.60 9.80 6.75
N SER A 223 8.79 10.78 6.37
CA SER A 223 9.30 12.07 5.89
C SER A 223 10.00 12.80 7.03
N THR A 224 11.21 13.28 6.79
CA THR A 224 11.91 14.13 7.76
C THR A 224 11.45 15.58 7.69
N LEU A 225 10.64 15.95 6.68
CA LEU A 225 10.10 17.29 6.48
C LEU A 225 8.71 17.43 7.08
N THR A 226 7.82 16.48 6.79
CA THR A 226 6.41 16.53 7.19
C THR A 226 6.09 15.60 8.36
N HIS A 227 7.04 14.75 8.77
CA HIS A 227 6.86 13.68 9.76
C HIS A 227 5.78 12.66 9.41
N ARG A 228 5.22 12.72 8.21
CA ARG A 228 4.24 11.75 7.73
C ARG A 228 4.92 10.40 7.53
N GLN A 229 4.18 9.34 7.82
CA GLN A 229 4.66 7.98 7.76
C GLN A 229 3.82 7.14 6.81
N TRP A 230 4.48 6.31 6.02
CA TRP A 230 3.84 5.37 5.11
C TRP A 230 4.32 3.95 5.35
N ALA A 231 3.43 2.99 5.18
CA ALA A 231 3.73 1.56 5.16
C ALA A 231 3.70 1.04 3.71
N ILE A 232 4.82 0.48 3.25
CA ILE A 232 4.93 -0.23 1.97
C ILE A 232 5.08 -1.72 2.27
N HIS A 233 4.04 -2.51 1.97
CA HIS A 233 4.02 -3.96 2.22
C HIS A 233 3.89 -4.72 0.89
N LEU A 234 5.02 -5.12 0.31
CA LEU A 234 5.05 -5.75 -1.03
C LEU A 234 4.35 -7.12 -1.06
N SER A 235 4.43 -7.88 0.03
CA SER A 235 3.71 -9.15 0.22
C SER A 235 2.30 -8.99 0.80
N GLY A 236 1.82 -7.75 0.98
CA GLY A 236 0.47 -7.46 1.48
C GLY A 236 -0.67 -8.24 0.80
N PRO A 237 -0.63 -8.48 -0.53
CA PRO A 237 -1.68 -9.21 -1.21
C PRO A 237 -1.94 -10.62 -0.65
N GLN A 238 -0.93 -11.30 -0.10
CA GLN A 238 -1.10 -12.60 0.56
C GLN A 238 -2.17 -12.57 1.67
N TYR A 239 -2.47 -11.37 2.19
CA TYR A 239 -3.39 -11.08 3.28
C TYR A 239 -4.59 -10.24 2.81
N ALA A 240 -4.96 -10.37 1.53
CA ALA A 240 -5.96 -9.56 0.84
C ALA A 240 -5.73 -8.04 0.91
N LYS A 241 -4.53 -7.60 1.29
CA LYS A 241 -4.14 -6.19 1.30
C LYS A 241 -3.56 -5.81 -0.06
N LEU A 242 -4.40 -5.22 -0.91
CA LEU A 242 -4.02 -4.69 -2.22
C LEU A 242 -3.71 -3.18 -2.21
N GLU A 243 -3.90 -2.54 -1.06
CA GLU A 243 -3.66 -1.12 -0.91
C GLU A 243 -2.18 -0.80 -1.17
N PRO A 244 -1.90 0.30 -1.90
CA PRO A 244 -0.55 0.79 -2.05
C PRO A 244 -0.03 1.34 -0.72
N ALA A 245 1.07 2.08 -0.78
CA ALA A 245 1.62 2.81 0.36
C ALA A 245 0.53 3.48 1.21
N THR A 246 0.26 2.89 2.37
CA THR A 246 -0.83 3.31 3.28
C THR A 246 -0.24 4.23 4.33
N ASP A 247 -1.01 5.16 4.89
CA ASP A 247 -0.59 5.85 6.11
C ASP A 247 -0.21 4.82 7.19
N TRP A 248 0.88 5.06 7.92
CA TRP A 248 1.38 4.10 8.91
C TRP A 248 0.38 3.81 10.02
N LEU A 249 -0.34 4.82 10.52
CA LEU A 249 -1.29 4.61 11.62
C LEU A 249 -2.50 3.82 11.15
N ASP A 250 -3.01 4.13 9.96
CA ASP A 250 -4.13 3.40 9.38
C ASP A 250 -3.72 1.96 9.03
N PHE A 251 -2.49 1.76 8.54
CA PHE A 251 -1.93 0.44 8.34
C PHE A 251 -1.88 -0.35 9.65
N ALA A 252 -1.32 0.25 10.70
CA ALA A 252 -1.13 -0.42 11.99
C ALA A 252 -2.47 -0.83 12.60
N ARG A 253 -3.47 0.06 12.58
CA ARG A 253 -4.81 -0.22 13.12
C ARG A 253 -5.55 -1.31 12.35
N SER A 254 -5.44 -1.28 11.03
CA SER A 254 -6.24 -2.17 10.20
C SER A 254 -5.68 -3.58 10.16
N TYR A 255 -4.36 -3.78 10.23
CA TYR A 255 -3.74 -5.07 9.87
C TYR A 255 -2.92 -5.73 10.96
N ILE A 256 -2.45 -4.97 11.95
CA ILE A 256 -1.51 -5.49 12.94
C ILE A 256 -2.29 -6.01 14.14
N ALA A 257 -1.96 -7.23 14.58
CA ALA A 257 -2.61 -7.83 15.74
C ALA A 257 -2.48 -6.89 16.95
N PRO A 258 -3.55 -6.66 17.75
CA PRO A 258 -3.51 -5.76 18.89
C PRO A 258 -2.44 -6.11 19.94
N ASP A 259 -2.07 -7.38 20.03
CA ASP A 259 -1.03 -7.93 20.91
C ASP A 259 0.32 -8.13 20.19
N SER A 260 0.47 -7.64 18.96
CA SER A 260 1.73 -7.74 18.23
C SER A 260 2.81 -6.88 18.88
N GLU A 261 3.96 -7.50 19.16
CA GLU A 261 5.18 -6.74 19.41
C GLU A 261 5.81 -6.36 18.07
N PHE A 262 6.26 -5.12 17.95
CA PHE A 262 6.95 -4.65 16.76
C PHE A 262 8.44 -4.85 16.95
N LEU A 263 9.08 -5.28 15.87
CA LEU A 263 10.52 -5.18 15.75
C LEU A 263 10.82 -4.13 14.69
N VAL A 264 11.32 -2.99 15.14
CA VAL A 264 11.75 -1.89 14.25
C VAL A 264 13.25 -2.03 14.03
N LEU A 265 13.61 -2.37 12.79
CA LEU A 265 14.99 -2.53 12.37
C LEU A 265 15.42 -1.36 11.48
N PRO A 266 16.69 -0.93 11.54
CA PRO A 266 17.27 -0.08 10.52
C PRO A 266 17.08 -0.72 9.14
N PHE A 267 16.80 0.08 8.12
CA PHE A 267 16.72 -0.42 6.75
C PHE A 267 18.00 -1.15 6.31
N GLY A 268 17.84 -2.25 5.55
CA GLY A 268 18.92 -3.14 5.11
C GLY A 268 19.24 -4.27 6.08
N SER A 269 18.52 -4.39 7.19
CA SER A 269 18.69 -5.48 8.16
C SER A 269 18.27 -6.83 7.56
N LEU A 270 17.17 -6.85 6.80
CA LEU A 270 16.71 -8.01 6.02
C LEU A 270 17.72 -8.42 4.95
N ALA A 271 18.37 -7.47 4.28
CA ALA A 271 19.44 -7.78 3.32
C ALA A 271 20.64 -8.45 4.01
N ARG A 272 21.06 -7.95 5.18
CA ARG A 272 22.11 -8.60 5.98
C ARG A 272 21.70 -10.00 6.42
N TYR A 273 20.46 -10.17 6.88
CA TYR A 273 19.89 -11.45 7.27
C TYR A 273 19.95 -12.45 6.11
N THR A 274 19.38 -12.11 4.95
CA THR A 274 19.33 -13.01 3.79
C THR A 274 20.72 -13.30 3.21
N ALA A 275 21.66 -12.34 3.27
CA ALA A 275 23.06 -12.56 2.89
C ALA A 275 23.82 -13.47 3.87
N ALA A 276 23.40 -13.55 5.13
CA ALA A 276 23.93 -14.53 6.07
C ALA A 276 23.28 -15.91 5.86
N VAL A 277 21.96 -15.96 5.69
CA VAL A 277 21.22 -17.20 5.39
C VAL A 277 21.73 -17.84 4.10
N SER A 278 22.06 -17.05 3.06
CA SER A 278 22.55 -17.57 1.78
C SER A 278 23.85 -18.38 1.87
N LYS A 279 24.60 -18.23 2.99
CA LYS A 279 25.84 -18.97 3.26
C LYS A 279 25.60 -20.31 3.96
N THR A 280 24.38 -20.56 4.44
CA THR A 280 24.01 -21.82 5.08
C THR A 280 23.87 -22.94 4.05
N LYS A 281 24.04 -24.19 4.48
CA LYS A 281 24.01 -25.36 3.59
C LYS A 281 22.59 -25.89 3.29
N GLY A 282 21.56 -25.29 3.90
CA GLY A 282 20.17 -25.70 3.73
C GLY A 282 19.54 -25.23 2.41
N VAL A 283 18.32 -25.68 2.17
CA VAL A 283 17.46 -25.29 1.05
C VAL A 283 17.16 -23.79 1.13
N ASP A 284 16.98 -23.25 2.33
CA ASP A 284 16.81 -21.80 2.52
C ASP A 284 18.06 -21.01 2.13
N GLY A 285 19.25 -21.47 2.49
CA GLY A 285 20.49 -20.83 2.06
C GLY A 285 20.66 -20.87 0.55
N MET A 286 20.40 -22.02 -0.06
CA MET A 286 20.36 -22.13 -1.52
C MET A 286 19.32 -21.18 -2.14
N ARG A 287 18.11 -21.08 -1.58
CA ARG A 287 17.05 -20.18 -2.06
C ARG A 287 17.51 -18.72 -2.02
N CYS A 288 18.01 -18.26 -0.87
CA CYS A 288 18.47 -16.88 -0.70
C CYS A 288 19.65 -16.54 -1.64
N ASP A 289 20.60 -17.46 -1.82
CA ASP A 289 21.71 -17.28 -2.78
C ASP A 289 21.19 -17.11 -4.20
N LEU A 290 20.25 -17.96 -4.62
CA LEU A 290 19.70 -17.91 -5.96
C LEU A 290 18.88 -16.64 -6.19
N SER A 291 17.99 -16.28 -5.25
CA SER A 291 17.21 -15.04 -5.35
C SER A 291 18.11 -13.80 -5.40
N ALA A 292 19.18 -13.77 -4.59
CA ALA A 292 20.16 -12.69 -4.62
C ALA A 292 20.89 -12.61 -5.97
N GLY A 293 21.28 -13.75 -6.54
CA GLY A 293 21.91 -13.80 -7.87
C GLY A 293 21.00 -13.28 -8.98
N GLY A 294 19.72 -13.63 -8.96
CA GLY A 294 18.72 -13.11 -9.90
C GLY A 294 18.58 -11.58 -9.80
N MET A 295 18.47 -11.04 -8.58
CA MET A 295 18.33 -9.60 -8.38
C MET A 295 19.62 -8.83 -8.68
N GLN A 296 20.80 -9.46 -8.49
CA GLN A 296 22.06 -8.89 -8.95
C GLN A 296 22.09 -8.76 -10.49
N ALA A 297 21.63 -9.78 -11.22
CA ALA A 297 21.55 -9.74 -12.68
C ALA A 297 20.59 -8.63 -13.19
N PHE A 298 19.49 -8.39 -12.47
CA PHE A 298 18.62 -7.23 -12.70
C PHE A 298 19.43 -5.93 -12.63
N HIS A 299 20.14 -5.69 -11.52
CA HIS A 299 20.87 -4.44 -11.31
C HIS A 299 22.03 -4.25 -12.30
N ASP A 300 22.81 -5.29 -12.56
CA ASP A 300 23.93 -5.23 -13.51
C ASP A 300 23.47 -4.82 -14.92
N THR A 301 22.25 -5.23 -15.28
CA THR A 301 21.65 -4.91 -16.58
C THR A 301 20.99 -3.53 -16.58
N VAL A 302 20.12 -3.26 -15.61
CA VAL A 302 19.32 -2.03 -15.52
C VAL A 302 20.21 -0.82 -15.30
N ASP A 303 21.12 -0.86 -14.32
CA ASP A 303 21.94 0.28 -13.96
C ASP A 303 22.89 0.65 -15.11
N LYS A 304 23.45 -0.35 -15.79
CA LYS A 304 24.27 -0.15 -16.99
C LYS A 304 23.47 0.44 -18.14
N ALA A 305 22.25 -0.04 -18.37
CA ALA A 305 21.37 0.46 -19.44
C ALA A 305 20.90 1.90 -19.17
N MET A 306 20.60 2.23 -17.91
CA MET A 306 20.23 3.57 -17.47
C MET A 306 21.42 4.53 -17.54
N GLY A 307 22.59 4.12 -17.06
CA GLY A 307 23.83 4.91 -17.12
C GLY A 307 24.22 5.30 -18.54
N ARG A 308 24.12 4.38 -19.51
CA ARG A 308 24.34 4.66 -20.95
C ARG A 308 23.42 5.73 -21.52
N LYS A 309 22.25 5.94 -20.91
CA LYS A 309 21.24 6.92 -21.33
C LYS A 309 21.22 8.16 -20.43
N ASN A 310 22.15 8.27 -19.49
CA ASN A 310 22.15 9.31 -18.45
C ASN A 310 20.79 9.41 -17.72
N LEU A 311 20.13 8.26 -17.51
CA LEU A 311 18.90 8.13 -16.73
C LEU A 311 19.23 7.68 -15.30
N SER A 312 18.42 8.13 -14.35
CA SER A 312 18.38 7.65 -12.97
C SER A 312 16.91 7.46 -12.56
N TRP A 313 16.64 6.71 -11.50
CA TRP A 313 15.28 6.58 -10.98
C TRP A 313 14.73 7.93 -10.56
N THR A 314 15.51 8.78 -9.87
CA THR A 314 15.13 10.17 -9.55
C THR A 314 14.67 10.97 -10.78
N LYS A 315 15.34 10.82 -11.94
CA LYS A 315 14.93 11.47 -13.20
C LYS A 315 13.64 10.89 -13.77
N VAL A 316 13.44 9.57 -13.67
CA VAL A 316 12.22 8.89 -14.12
C VAL A 316 11.03 9.30 -13.27
N MET A 317 11.22 9.36 -11.95
CA MET A 317 10.22 9.71 -10.95
C MET A 317 9.70 11.15 -11.05
N ARG A 318 10.40 12.05 -11.76
CA ARG A 318 9.99 13.45 -11.97
C ARG A 318 9.30 13.70 -13.31
N LYS A 319 9.09 12.66 -14.11
CA LYS A 319 8.40 12.79 -15.42
C LYS A 319 6.88 12.97 -15.22
N SER A 320 6.17 13.36 -16.28
CA SER A 320 4.70 13.27 -16.30
C SER A 320 4.27 11.81 -16.11
N ASP A 321 3.02 11.56 -15.69
CA ASP A 321 2.55 10.20 -15.38
C ASP A 321 2.70 9.24 -16.56
N GLU A 322 2.32 9.68 -17.76
CA GLU A 322 2.45 8.85 -18.97
C GLU A 322 3.91 8.48 -19.28
N ASP A 323 4.82 9.45 -19.13
CA ASP A 323 6.23 9.27 -19.37
C ASP A 323 6.87 8.42 -18.26
N PHE A 324 6.48 8.63 -17.00
CA PHE A 324 6.88 7.84 -15.85
C PHE A 324 6.54 6.37 -16.10
N MET A 325 5.26 6.06 -16.36
CA MET A 325 4.78 4.70 -16.60
C MET A 325 5.52 4.05 -17.76
N ARG A 326 5.65 4.75 -18.90
CA ARG A 326 6.36 4.23 -20.07
C ARG A 326 7.82 3.89 -19.77
N HIS A 327 8.53 4.74 -19.02
CA HIS A 327 9.93 4.50 -18.68
C HIS A 327 10.08 3.41 -17.62
N ALA A 328 9.28 3.44 -16.55
CA ALA A 328 9.27 2.43 -15.50
C ALA A 328 9.04 1.03 -16.09
N ASP A 329 7.98 0.83 -16.85
CA ASP A 329 7.65 -0.47 -17.47
C ASP A 329 8.72 -0.98 -18.42
N LYS A 330 9.41 -0.06 -19.10
CA LYS A 330 10.50 -0.43 -20.01
C LYS A 330 11.74 -0.84 -19.23
N ILE A 331 12.07 -0.14 -18.15
CA ILE A 331 13.21 -0.45 -17.29
C ILE A 331 12.97 -1.78 -16.58
N LEU A 332 11.81 -1.95 -15.95
CA LEU A 332 11.44 -3.16 -15.22
C LEU A 332 11.45 -4.39 -16.13
N ARG A 333 10.89 -4.30 -17.35
CA ARG A 333 10.97 -5.42 -18.33
C ARG A 333 12.40 -5.79 -18.72
N VAL A 334 13.30 -4.81 -18.85
CA VAL A 334 14.71 -5.09 -19.15
C VAL A 334 15.35 -5.83 -17.98
N GLY A 335 15.05 -5.39 -16.76
CA GLY A 335 15.50 -6.07 -15.54
C GLY A 335 14.94 -7.49 -15.42
N ASN A 336 13.64 -7.70 -15.60
CA ASN A 336 13.03 -9.02 -15.48
C ASN A 336 13.62 -10.03 -16.48
N ARG A 337 13.85 -9.61 -17.73
CA ARG A 337 14.53 -10.46 -18.72
C ARG A 337 15.95 -10.86 -18.30
N ALA A 338 16.64 -10.00 -17.55
CA ALA A 338 17.95 -10.35 -17.02
C ALA A 338 17.84 -11.40 -15.90
N VAL A 339 16.81 -11.31 -15.05
CA VAL A 339 16.50 -12.35 -14.05
C VAL A 339 16.17 -13.68 -14.74
N GLU A 340 15.28 -13.67 -15.73
CA GLU A 340 14.91 -14.85 -16.54
C GLU A 340 16.16 -15.52 -17.13
N ALA A 341 17.00 -14.74 -17.84
CA ALA A 341 18.21 -15.24 -18.46
C ALA A 341 19.22 -15.80 -17.43
N TRP A 342 19.31 -15.18 -16.25
CA TRP A 342 20.14 -15.68 -15.16
C TRP A 342 19.62 -17.03 -14.66
N MET A 343 18.32 -17.17 -14.44
CA MET A 343 17.71 -18.43 -13.97
C MET A 343 17.90 -19.58 -14.96
N GLU A 344 17.77 -19.30 -16.26
CA GLU A 344 18.06 -20.25 -17.32
C GLU A 344 19.55 -20.65 -17.34
N GLY A 345 20.44 -19.70 -17.05
CA GLY A 345 21.90 -19.87 -17.10
C GLY A 345 22.55 -20.53 -15.89
N VAL A 346 21.89 -20.56 -14.72
CA VAL A 346 22.45 -21.11 -13.45
C VAL A 346 22.66 -22.64 -13.46
N GLY A 347 22.28 -23.31 -14.54
CA GLY A 347 22.57 -24.73 -14.76
C GLY A 347 21.68 -25.69 -13.94
N GLN A 348 22.09 -26.96 -13.87
CA GLN A 348 21.32 -28.01 -13.21
C GLN A 348 21.46 -27.95 -11.69
N LEU A 349 20.42 -27.45 -11.01
CA LEU A 349 20.36 -27.27 -9.56
C LEU A 349 19.95 -28.54 -8.79
N GLY A 350 19.52 -29.59 -9.49
CA GLY A 350 19.01 -30.82 -8.85
C GLY A 350 19.99 -31.50 -7.89
N LYS A 351 21.29 -31.50 -8.19
CA LYS A 351 22.31 -32.03 -7.25
C LYS A 351 22.45 -31.14 -6.03
N ARG A 352 22.66 -29.83 -6.23
CA ARG A 352 22.80 -28.83 -5.16
C ARG A 352 21.63 -28.90 -4.17
N ARG A 353 20.41 -29.00 -4.70
CA ARG A 353 19.18 -29.15 -3.90
C ARG A 353 19.16 -30.44 -3.07
N ARG A 354 19.46 -31.59 -3.68
CA ARG A 354 19.48 -32.89 -2.96
C ARG A 354 20.54 -32.91 -1.86
N ASP A 355 21.67 -32.25 -2.10
CA ASP A 355 22.74 -32.13 -1.10
C ASP A 355 22.29 -31.25 0.07
N ALA A 356 21.58 -30.14 -0.21
CA ALA A 356 20.98 -29.28 0.81
C ALA A 356 19.91 -30.00 1.65
N GLU A 357 18.94 -30.67 1.01
CA GLU A 357 17.90 -31.46 1.70
C GLU A 357 18.51 -32.60 2.55
N ARG A 358 19.58 -33.23 2.06
CA ARG A 358 20.30 -34.28 2.80
C ARG A 358 21.02 -33.69 4.01
N TRP A 359 21.57 -32.49 3.89
CA TRP A 359 22.25 -31.83 4.99
C TRP A 359 21.25 -31.45 6.09
N GLU A 360 20.11 -30.83 5.73
CA GLU A 360 19.03 -30.48 6.68
C GLU A 360 18.51 -31.69 7.44
N ARG A 361 18.26 -32.82 6.77
CA ARG A 361 17.81 -34.06 7.43
C ARG A 361 18.79 -34.58 8.48
N ARG A 362 20.10 -34.31 8.29
CA ARG A 362 21.16 -34.80 9.19
C ARG A 362 21.53 -33.80 10.29
N HIS A 363 21.30 -32.51 10.07
CA HIS A 363 21.79 -31.44 10.92
C HIS A 363 20.69 -30.40 11.24
N GLY A 364 19.43 -30.84 11.34
CA GLY A 364 18.27 -29.95 11.56
C GLY A 364 18.45 -29.03 12.78
N GLU A 365 18.86 -29.58 13.91
CA GLU A 365 19.13 -28.80 15.14
C GLU A 365 20.30 -27.82 14.99
N GLU A 366 21.30 -28.13 14.15
CA GLU A 366 22.41 -27.20 13.87
C GLU A 366 21.93 -26.05 13.00
N MET A 367 21.08 -26.35 12.01
CA MET A 367 20.47 -25.38 11.13
C MET A 367 19.57 -24.40 11.90
N GLU A 368 18.70 -24.90 12.78
CA GLU A 368 17.84 -24.07 13.63
C GLU A 368 18.68 -23.14 14.51
N ARG A 369 19.73 -23.66 15.17
CA ARG A 369 20.65 -22.84 15.97
C ARG A 369 21.40 -21.80 15.13
N GLU A 370 21.78 -22.13 13.91
CA GLU A 370 22.45 -21.18 13.01
C GLU A 370 21.49 -20.07 12.57
N GLN A 371 20.25 -20.41 12.19
CA GLN A 371 19.22 -19.44 11.85
C GLN A 371 18.88 -18.54 13.04
N GLU A 372 18.71 -19.10 14.24
CA GLU A 372 18.47 -18.34 15.46
C GLU A 372 19.65 -17.41 15.80
N ARG A 373 20.90 -17.87 15.61
CA ARG A 373 22.09 -17.05 15.82
C ARG A 373 22.12 -15.87 14.86
N VAL A 374 21.93 -16.13 13.56
CA VAL A 374 21.89 -15.09 12.51
C VAL A 374 20.75 -14.11 12.78
N TRP A 375 19.58 -14.62 13.16
CA TRP A 375 18.43 -13.80 13.49
C TRP A 375 18.64 -12.96 14.76
N GLY A 376 19.27 -13.54 15.79
CA GLY A 376 19.63 -12.86 17.02
C GLY A 376 20.68 -11.76 16.82
N GLU A 377 21.60 -11.93 15.86
CA GLU A 377 22.53 -10.88 15.43
C GLU A 377 21.77 -9.68 14.84
N VAL A 378 20.84 -9.92 13.93
CA VAL A 378 20.04 -8.87 13.29
C VAL A 378 19.11 -8.19 14.29
N LYS A 379 18.48 -8.94 15.19
CA LYS A 379 17.60 -8.41 16.25
C LYS A 379 18.31 -7.47 17.21
N ARG A 380 19.58 -7.72 17.54
CA ARG A 380 20.35 -6.87 18.46
C ARG A 380 20.56 -5.44 17.95
N GLU A 381 20.43 -5.23 16.64
CA GLU A 381 20.49 -3.90 16.01
C GLU A 381 19.14 -3.18 16.05
N GLY A 382 18.06 -3.89 16.35
CA GLY A 382 16.70 -3.37 16.42
C GLY A 382 16.42 -2.58 17.69
N LYS A 383 15.61 -1.53 17.55
CA LYS A 383 14.89 -0.97 18.70
C LYS A 383 13.62 -1.79 18.87
N GLY A 384 13.53 -2.53 19.97
CA GLY A 384 12.27 -3.16 20.37
C GLY A 384 11.29 -2.08 20.81
N GLU A 385 10.64 -1.41 19.86
CA GLU A 385 9.54 -0.49 20.17
C GLU A 385 8.29 -1.31 20.41
N ARG A 386 7.82 -1.34 21.66
CA ARG A 386 6.53 -1.95 21.99
C ARG A 386 5.44 -0.92 21.72
N PHE A 387 4.82 -1.00 20.56
CA PHE A 387 3.61 -0.23 20.28
C PHE A 387 2.42 -0.95 20.91
N ASP A 388 1.84 -0.33 21.93
CA ASP A 388 0.61 -0.78 22.54
C ASP A 388 -0.55 -0.27 21.66
N GLY A 389 -1.03 -1.14 20.76
CA GLY A 389 -2.11 -0.82 19.84
C GLY A 389 -3.36 -0.34 20.55
N LYS A 390 -3.60 -0.82 21.78
CA LYS A 390 -4.71 -0.38 22.62
C LYS A 390 -4.52 1.06 23.08
N LYS A 391 -3.33 1.43 23.57
CA LYS A 391 -2.99 2.81 23.93
C LYS A 391 -3.00 3.78 22.75
N ALA A 392 -2.56 3.35 21.57
CA ALA A 392 -2.57 4.20 20.38
C ALA A 392 -3.99 4.44 19.84
N LEU A 393 -4.88 3.45 19.97
CA LEU A 393 -6.31 3.59 19.68
C LEU A 393 -7.02 4.48 20.72
N GLU A 394 -6.66 4.36 22.01
CA GLU A 394 -7.19 5.19 23.09
C GLU A 394 -6.71 6.66 23.03
N GLY A 395 -5.46 6.89 22.62
CA GLY A 395 -4.85 8.22 22.48
C GLY A 395 -5.41 9.03 21.31
N VAL A 396 -5.54 8.41 20.13
CA VAL A 396 -6.08 9.10 18.95
C VAL A 396 -7.58 9.39 19.09
N GLY A 397 -8.33 8.58 19.84
CA GLY A 397 -9.72 8.89 20.15
C GLY A 397 -9.87 10.24 20.85
N LYS A 398 -9.01 10.56 21.82
CA LYS A 398 -9.06 11.85 22.52
C LYS A 398 -8.40 12.98 21.75
N GLU A 399 -7.24 12.76 21.14
CA GLU A 399 -6.50 13.83 20.48
C GLU A 399 -7.17 14.29 19.19
N LYS A 400 -7.69 13.38 18.34
CA LYS A 400 -8.50 13.79 17.18
C LYS A 400 -9.84 14.40 17.59
N LEU A 401 -10.49 13.92 18.66
CA LEU A 401 -11.72 14.56 19.16
C LEU A 401 -11.42 15.97 19.70
N ILE A 402 -10.26 16.18 20.33
CA ILE A 402 -9.83 17.50 20.81
C ILE A 402 -9.45 18.40 19.64
N GLU A 403 -8.74 17.90 18.62
CA GLU A 403 -8.37 18.67 17.43
C GLU A 403 -9.62 19.09 16.64
N VAL A 404 -10.53 18.15 16.38
CA VAL A 404 -11.83 18.42 15.73
C VAL A 404 -12.72 19.33 16.59
N ALA A 405 -12.76 19.14 17.91
CA ALA A 405 -13.52 20.03 18.79
C ALA A 405 -12.93 21.45 18.86
N MET A 406 -11.60 21.59 18.78
CA MET A 406 -10.93 22.89 18.73
C MET A 406 -11.13 23.59 17.39
N GLU A 407 -11.19 22.84 16.29
CA GLU A 407 -11.49 23.35 14.94
C GLU A 407 -12.94 23.83 14.85
N MET A 408 -13.91 23.01 15.31
CA MET A 408 -15.32 23.40 15.40
C MET A 408 -15.57 24.61 16.33
N TRP A 409 -14.79 24.75 17.40
CA TRP A 409 -14.87 25.92 18.27
C TRP A 409 -14.35 27.19 17.60
N ARG A 410 -13.27 27.11 16.80
CA ARG A 410 -12.76 28.26 16.05
C ARG A 410 -13.72 28.72 14.98
N GLU A 411 -14.31 27.80 14.22
CA GLU A 411 -15.31 28.12 13.18
C GLU A 411 -16.51 28.85 13.79
N LYS A 412 -16.98 28.38 14.94
CA LYS A 412 -18.12 29.00 15.65
C LYS A 412 -17.78 30.38 16.23
N ASP A 413 -16.56 30.59 16.72
CA ASP A 413 -16.11 31.90 17.19
C ASP A 413 -15.95 32.88 16.02
N GLU A 414 -15.51 32.41 14.84
CA GLU A 414 -15.44 33.22 13.61
C GLU A 414 -16.81 33.56 13.05
N GLU A 415 -17.78 32.63 13.08
CA GLU A 415 -19.18 32.90 12.72
C GLU A 415 -19.82 33.94 13.66
N MET A 416 -19.60 33.80 14.97
CA MET A 416 -20.10 34.74 15.98
C MET A 416 -19.44 36.12 15.87
N ALA A 417 -18.18 36.18 15.47
CA ALA A 417 -17.47 37.44 15.21
C ALA A 417 -17.98 38.13 13.94
N LYS A 418 -18.29 37.38 12.88
CA LYS A 418 -18.92 37.91 11.65
C LYS A 418 -20.34 38.40 11.92
N ALA A 419 -21.15 37.63 12.64
CA ALA A 419 -22.51 38.01 13.00
C ALA A 419 -22.58 39.29 13.84
N LYS A 420 -21.57 39.58 14.67
CA LYS A 420 -21.46 40.85 15.42
C LYS A 420 -20.90 42.01 14.61
N GLY A 421 -20.19 41.75 13.52
CA GLY A 421 -19.67 42.80 12.62
C GLY A 421 -20.75 43.38 11.71
N ASP A 422 -21.78 42.60 11.40
CA ASP A 422 -22.83 42.98 10.45
C ASP A 422 -24.03 43.73 11.11
N GLU A 423 -24.08 43.83 12.44
CA GLU A 423 -25.17 44.51 13.16
C GLU A 423 -24.91 46.00 13.47
N ASP A 424 -23.71 46.54 13.20
CA ASP A 424 -23.34 47.92 13.62
C ASP A 424 -23.25 48.95 12.46
N GLU A 425 -23.58 48.58 11.21
CA GLU A 425 -23.70 49.51 10.09
C GLU A 425 -25.11 49.52 9.47
N GLY A 426 -26.06 50.15 10.17
CA GLY A 426 -27.42 50.33 9.67
C GLY A 426 -28.17 51.44 10.37
N SER A 427 -27.80 52.69 10.12
CA SER A 427 -28.58 53.87 10.51
C SER A 427 -29.81 54.07 9.61
N ILE A 428 -30.88 54.63 10.20
CA ILE A 428 -31.92 55.52 9.63
C ILE A 428 -33.36 54.96 9.57
N ASP A 429 -34.20 55.62 10.38
CA ASP A 429 -35.59 56.09 10.21
C ASP A 429 -36.64 55.24 9.45
N GLY A 430 -37.78 55.03 10.11
CA GLY A 430 -39.06 54.79 9.44
C GLY A 430 -40.09 54.03 10.28
N ASP A 431 -41.04 54.77 10.84
CA ASP A 431 -42.28 54.27 11.46
C ASP A 431 -43.01 53.24 10.59
N VAL A 432 -43.49 52.13 11.16
CA VAL A 432 -44.86 51.60 10.95
C VAL A 432 -45.27 50.74 12.17
N GLU A 433 -46.19 51.30 12.95
CA GLU A 433 -47.11 50.62 13.85
C GLU A 433 -47.96 49.58 13.10
N GLU A 434 -47.56 48.30 13.01
CA GLU A 434 -48.53 47.20 12.75
C GLU A 434 -47.92 45.81 12.95
N SER A 435 -47.48 45.45 14.16
CA SER A 435 -47.05 44.04 14.42
C SER A 435 -47.15 43.57 15.87
N VAL A 436 -47.53 44.44 16.81
CA VAL A 436 -47.52 44.14 18.25
C VAL A 436 -48.72 43.27 18.70
N GLU A 437 -49.82 43.20 17.93
CA GLU A 437 -50.99 42.40 18.34
C GLU A 437 -50.94 40.89 18.00
N ARG A 438 -49.87 40.38 17.38
CA ARG A 438 -49.79 38.95 16.99
C ARG A 438 -48.80 38.10 17.79
N SER A 439 -47.97 38.69 18.65
CA SER A 439 -47.01 37.96 19.50
C SER A 439 -47.53 37.69 20.93
N GLU A 440 -48.50 38.45 21.42
CA GLU A 440 -49.05 38.29 22.78
C GLU A 440 -50.07 37.16 22.92
N ARG A 441 -50.58 36.57 21.82
CA ARG A 441 -51.50 35.41 21.87
C ARG A 441 -50.84 34.04 21.75
N LYS A 442 -49.52 33.96 21.55
CA LYS A 442 -48.78 32.68 21.52
C LYS A 442 -47.96 32.41 22.78
N SER A 443 -47.70 33.41 23.63
CA SER A 443 -46.95 33.25 24.88
C SER A 443 -47.81 32.82 26.08
N GLU A 444 -49.14 32.94 26.01
CA GLU A 444 -50.07 32.44 27.05
C GLU A 444 -50.55 30.99 26.82
N ALA A 445 -50.36 30.42 25.63
CA ALA A 445 -50.79 29.05 25.33
C ALA A 445 -49.74 27.98 25.75
N SER A 446 -48.45 28.31 25.74
CA SER A 446 -47.38 27.36 26.13
C SER A 446 -47.03 27.36 27.62
N LYS A 447 -47.51 28.35 28.41
CA LYS A 447 -47.35 28.34 29.87
C LYS A 447 -48.38 27.47 30.62
N LYS A 448 -49.47 27.05 29.97
CA LYS A 448 -50.50 26.18 30.58
C LYS A 448 -50.31 24.67 30.34
N GLU A 449 -49.34 24.26 29.52
CA GLU A 449 -49.04 22.83 29.29
C GLU A 449 -47.81 22.31 30.06
N VAL A 450 -47.01 23.19 30.68
CA VAL A 450 -45.84 22.78 31.48
C VAL A 450 -46.17 22.59 32.97
N GLU A 451 -47.23 23.20 33.51
CA GLU A 451 -47.66 23.01 34.91
C GLU A 451 -48.57 21.78 35.16
N LYS A 452 -48.76 20.89 34.16
CA LYS A 452 -49.60 19.68 34.31
C LYS A 452 -48.84 18.35 34.20
N ALA A 453 -47.52 18.39 34.12
CA ALA A 453 -46.67 17.20 33.98
C ALA A 453 -45.71 16.93 35.17
N GLU A 454 -45.66 17.79 36.19
CA GLU A 454 -44.88 17.58 37.43
C GLU A 454 -45.79 17.40 38.66
N GLY A 455 -46.68 16.41 38.58
CA GLY A 455 -47.61 16.11 39.67
C GLY A 455 -48.27 14.75 39.51
N LYS A 456 -47.46 13.68 39.51
CA LYS A 456 -47.88 12.31 39.82
C LYS A 456 -46.64 11.46 40.11
N GLU A 457 -46.30 11.44 41.40
CA GLU A 457 -45.71 10.28 42.07
C GLU A 457 -46.78 9.17 42.19
#